data_AF-A0A4Y2H8D7-F1
#
_entry.id   AF-A0A4Y2H8D7-F1
#
_cell.length_a   1.000
_cell.length_b   1.000
_cell.length_c   1.000
_cell.angle_alpha   90.00
_cell.angle_beta   90.00
_cell.angle_gamma   90.00
#
_symmetry.space_group_name_H-M   'P 1'
#
loop_
_entity.id
_entity.type
_entity.pdbx_description
1 polymer ?
#
loop_
_entity_poly.entity_id
_entity_poly.type
_entity_poly.pdbx_seq_one_letter_code
_entity_poly.pdbx_strand_id
1 'polypeptide(L)'
;MNLSRAVGYIIRNEQRRTERSQETVQESTVRRSIRNEADKLRRPKRVCFRNDVEEHNCGTMSEQCGFWGAVYWKEEKNTVHKYTKCCHDGKVQLPAFPDAPDANRQRIREYNSAFAFASMGA
;
A
#
# COMPACT_ATOMS: atom_id res chain seq x y z
N MET A 1 -3.81 -16.93 -32.73
CA MET A 1 -3.02 -18.00 -32.08
C MET A 1 -3.10 -19.25 -32.95
N ASN A 2 -1.99 -19.93 -33.23
CA ASN A 2 -2.00 -21.17 -34.02
C ASN A 2 -2.53 -22.33 -33.16
N LEU A 3 -3.67 -22.92 -33.55
CA LEU A 3 -4.33 -24.01 -32.84
C LEU A 3 -3.41 -25.23 -32.67
N SER A 4 -2.64 -25.57 -33.70
CA SER A 4 -1.62 -26.63 -33.66
C SER A 4 -0.58 -26.42 -32.56
N ARG A 5 -0.17 -25.16 -32.36
CA ARG A 5 0.81 -24.78 -31.34
C ARG A 5 0.20 -24.88 -29.94
N ALA A 6 -1.07 -24.49 -29.77
CA ALA A 6 -1.79 -24.60 -28.51
C ALA A 6 -2.00 -26.07 -28.09
N VAL A 7 -2.40 -26.94 -29.01
CA VAL A 7 -2.54 -28.39 -28.78
C VAL A 7 -1.20 -28.99 -28.36
N GLY A 8 -0.11 -28.63 -29.04
CA GLY A 8 1.23 -29.08 -28.65
C GLY A 8 1.65 -28.65 -27.24
N TYR A 9 1.21 -27.48 -26.76
CA TYR A 9 1.47 -27.06 -25.37
C TYR A 9 0.69 -27.89 -24.35
N ILE A 10 -0.56 -28.25 -24.66
CA ILE A 10 -1.41 -29.06 -23.78
C ILE A 10 -0.80 -30.45 -23.59
N ILE A 11 -0.45 -31.13 -24.69
CA ILE A 11 0.16 -32.47 -24.66
C ILE A 11 1.45 -32.47 -23.82
N ARG A 12 2.35 -31.51 -24.07
CA ARG A 12 3.61 -31.40 -23.31
C ARG A 12 3.40 -31.04 -21.84
N ASN A 13 2.32 -30.36 -21.49
CA ASN A 13 2.02 -30.04 -20.10
C ASN A 13 1.46 -31.26 -19.36
N GLU A 14 0.67 -32.07 -20.05
CA GLU A 14 0.07 -33.28 -19.52
C GLU A 14 1.13 -34.36 -19.27
N GLN A 15 2.05 -34.59 -20.22
CA GLN A 15 3.22 -35.45 -20.02
C GLN A 15 4.06 -35.01 -18.80
N ARG A 16 4.30 -33.71 -18.65
CA ARG A 16 5.01 -33.19 -17.47
C ARG A 16 4.24 -33.35 -16.16
N ARG A 17 2.91 -33.47 -16.19
CA ARG A 17 2.11 -33.78 -14.99
C ARG A 17 2.26 -35.25 -14.61
N THR A 18 2.22 -36.17 -15.58
CA THR A 18 2.42 -37.59 -15.32
C THR A 18 3.82 -37.88 -14.79
N GLU A 19 4.86 -37.29 -15.39
CA GLU A 19 6.25 -37.39 -14.91
C GLU A 19 6.36 -36.91 -13.45
N ARG A 20 5.79 -35.74 -13.12
CA ARG A 20 5.80 -35.20 -11.74
C ARG A 20 5.02 -36.04 -10.73
N SER A 21 4.03 -36.81 -11.17
CA SER A 21 3.27 -37.70 -10.27
C SER A 21 4.05 -38.98 -9.93
N GLN A 22 5.03 -39.35 -10.76
CA GLN A 22 5.89 -40.51 -10.57
C GLN A 22 7.25 -40.14 -9.97
N GLU A 23 7.55 -38.84 -9.81
CA GLU A 23 8.79 -38.35 -9.20
C GLU A 23 8.96 -38.89 -7.77
N THR A 24 10.18 -39.34 -7.46
CA THR A 24 10.60 -39.61 -6.09
C THR A 24 10.79 -38.29 -5.31
N VAL A 25 10.84 -38.37 -3.98
CA VAL A 25 11.08 -37.20 -3.12
C VAL A 25 12.41 -36.52 -3.46
N GLN A 26 13.46 -37.29 -3.77
CA GLN A 26 14.77 -36.76 -4.14
C GLN A 26 14.72 -35.98 -5.46
N GLU A 27 14.08 -36.54 -6.49
CA GLU A 27 13.90 -35.88 -7.79
C GLU A 27 13.07 -34.60 -7.66
N SER A 28 12.00 -34.63 -6.87
CA SER A 28 11.18 -33.45 -6.60
C SER A 28 11.97 -32.32 -5.92
N THR A 29 12.93 -32.68 -5.07
CA THR A 29 13.82 -31.75 -4.36
C THR A 29 14.80 -31.10 -5.33
N VAL A 30 15.41 -31.89 -6.22
CA VAL A 30 16.30 -31.40 -7.29
C VAL A 30 15.54 -30.47 -8.24
N ARG A 31 14.33 -30.83 -8.67
CA ARG A 31 13.51 -29.95 -9.51
C ARG A 31 13.18 -28.62 -8.82
N ARG A 32 12.92 -28.65 -7.52
CA ARG A 32 12.64 -27.44 -6.72
C ARG A 32 13.88 -26.56 -6.58
N SER A 33 15.06 -27.14 -6.36
CA SER A 33 16.31 -26.37 -6.24
C SER A 33 16.65 -25.65 -7.55
N ILE A 34 16.54 -26.31 -8.69
CA ILE A 34 16.76 -25.72 -10.02
C ILE A 34 15.82 -24.54 -10.26
N ARG A 35 14.53 -24.69 -9.91
CA ARG A 35 13.54 -23.59 -10.02
C ARG A 35 13.92 -22.41 -9.14
N ASN A 36 14.28 -22.68 -7.88
CA ASN A 36 14.67 -21.62 -6.95
C ASN A 36 15.90 -20.85 -7.43
N GLU A 37 16.91 -21.52 -8.00
CA GLU A 37 18.08 -20.85 -8.58
C GLU A 37 17.72 -20.01 -9.81
N ALA A 38 16.90 -20.54 -10.72
CA ALA A 38 16.42 -19.76 -11.87
C ALA A 38 15.62 -18.52 -11.44
N ASP A 39 14.79 -18.65 -10.40
CA ASP A 39 14.04 -17.53 -9.83
C ASP A 39 14.95 -16.51 -9.14
N LYS A 40 16.00 -16.96 -8.44
CA LYS A 40 17.03 -16.06 -7.88
C LYS A 40 17.72 -15.23 -8.96
N LEU A 41 18.06 -15.85 -10.09
CA LEU A 41 18.71 -15.16 -11.23
C LEU A 41 17.76 -14.20 -11.95
N ARG A 42 16.47 -14.53 -12.05
CA ARG A 42 15.45 -13.66 -12.66
C ARG A 42 15.04 -12.51 -11.76
N ARG A 43 15.11 -12.68 -10.44
CA ARG A 43 14.67 -11.66 -9.49
C ARG A 43 15.63 -10.48 -9.58
N PRO A 44 15.18 -9.29 -10.01
CA PRO A 44 16.04 -8.12 -9.97
C PRO A 44 16.52 -7.94 -8.53
N LYS A 45 17.83 -7.70 -8.36
CA LYS A 45 18.38 -7.34 -7.04
C LYS A 45 17.52 -6.19 -6.54
N ARG A 46 16.87 -6.40 -5.40
CA ARG A 46 16.21 -5.29 -4.71
C ARG A 46 17.31 -4.29 -4.38
N VAL A 47 17.40 -3.24 -5.18
CA VAL A 47 18.22 -2.09 -4.87
C VAL A 47 17.55 -1.49 -3.65
N CYS A 48 18.10 -1.74 -2.47
CA CYS A 48 17.85 -0.84 -1.35
C CYS A 48 18.47 0.48 -1.78
N PHE A 49 17.64 1.41 -2.23
CA PHE A 49 18.00 2.82 -2.17
C PHE A 49 18.18 3.11 -0.67
N ARG A 50 19.40 2.96 -0.18
CA ARG A 50 19.81 3.69 1.01
C ARG A 50 19.79 5.14 0.55
N ASN A 51 18.69 5.81 0.85
CA ASN A 51 18.68 7.26 0.81
C ASN A 51 19.64 7.66 1.92
N ASP A 52 20.88 7.99 1.56
CA ASP A 52 21.86 8.61 2.45
C ASP A 52 21.42 10.06 2.74
N VAL A 53 20.18 10.22 3.18
CA VAL A 53 19.63 11.49 3.64
C VAL A 53 20.18 11.67 5.04
N GLU A 54 21.01 12.70 5.22
CA GLU A 54 21.46 13.11 6.54
C GLU A 54 20.23 13.36 7.43
N GLU A 55 20.20 12.68 8.57
CA GLU A 55 19.14 12.83 9.55
C GLU A 55 19.23 14.24 10.16
N HIS A 56 18.37 15.14 9.71
CA HIS A 56 18.28 16.49 10.28
C HIS A 56 17.47 16.45 11.58
N ASN A 57 18.13 16.70 12.70
CA ASN A 57 17.50 16.74 14.01
C ASN A 57 17.13 18.19 14.37
N CYS A 58 15.83 18.52 14.32
CA CYS A 58 15.31 19.85 14.67
C CYS A 58 15.26 20.13 16.20
N GLY A 59 15.82 19.25 17.03
CA GLY A 59 15.80 19.33 18.48
C GLY A 59 14.54 18.75 19.14
N THR A 60 14.30 19.13 20.40
CA THR A 60 13.11 18.71 21.17
C THR A 60 11.92 19.66 20.92
N MET A 61 10.73 19.07 20.77
CA MET A 61 9.47 19.79 20.55
C MET A 61 8.89 20.26 21.89
N SER A 62 9.51 21.28 22.51
CA SER A 62 9.16 21.75 23.86
C SER A 62 8.61 23.18 23.91
N GLU A 63 8.65 23.91 22.80
CA GLU A 63 8.36 25.34 22.81
C GLU A 63 6.91 25.62 22.45
N GLN A 64 6.15 26.14 23.40
CA GLN A 64 4.74 26.46 23.18
C GLN A 64 4.57 27.87 22.61
N CYS A 65 3.78 28.00 21.54
CA CYS A 65 3.33 29.29 21.05
C CYS A 65 2.32 29.90 22.04
N GLY A 66 2.61 31.09 22.56
CA GLY A 66 1.73 31.79 23.52
C GLY A 66 0.37 32.22 22.96
N PHE A 67 0.14 32.20 21.64
CA PHE A 67 -1.13 32.61 21.03
C PHE A 67 -2.09 31.43 20.80
N TRP A 68 -1.60 30.32 20.22
CA TRP A 68 -2.43 29.16 19.86
C TRP A 68 -2.21 27.95 20.76
N GLY A 69 -1.23 27.99 21.67
CA GLY A 69 -0.87 26.86 22.52
C GLY A 69 -0.22 25.68 21.79
N ALA A 70 0.06 25.81 20.48
CA ALA A 70 0.72 24.78 19.68
C ALA A 70 2.21 24.65 20.06
N VAL A 71 2.72 23.42 20.04
CA VAL A 71 4.10 23.10 20.44
C VAL A 71 4.98 22.98 19.19
N TYR A 72 6.17 23.60 19.25
CA TYR A 72 7.12 23.71 18.14
C TYR A 72 8.52 23.25 18.54
N TRP A 73 9.33 22.97 17.53
CA TRP A 73 10.77 22.76 17.67
C TRP A 73 11.50 24.10 17.81
N LYS A 74 12.54 24.13 18.63
CA LYS A 74 13.32 25.36 18.88
C LYS A 74 13.95 25.92 17.61
N GLU A 75 14.39 25.05 16.70
CA GLU A 75 15.07 25.42 15.45
C GLU A 75 14.11 25.95 14.37
N GLU A 76 12.79 25.79 14.53
CA GLU A 76 11.80 26.34 13.62
C GLU A 76 11.52 27.84 13.84
N LYS A 77 12.10 28.45 14.88
CA LYS A 77 12.03 29.90 15.09
C LYS A 77 12.83 30.63 14.01
N ASN A 78 12.22 31.59 13.34
CA ASN A 78 12.95 32.49 12.46
C ASN A 78 13.88 33.43 13.26
N THR A 79 14.70 34.24 12.59
CA THR A 79 15.58 35.25 13.21
C THR A 79 14.83 36.25 14.11
N VAL A 80 13.52 36.40 13.91
CA VAL A 80 12.61 37.27 14.67
C VAL A 80 11.89 36.50 15.79
N HIS A 81 12.30 35.26 16.09
CA HIS A 81 11.74 34.40 17.13
C HIS A 81 10.24 34.11 16.97
N LYS A 82 9.72 34.17 15.74
CA LYS A 82 8.31 33.87 15.38
C LYS A 82 8.22 32.55 14.62
N TYR A 83 7.17 31.78 14.92
CA TYR A 83 6.82 30.57 14.19
C TYR A 83 5.94 30.90 12.98
N THR A 84 6.46 30.67 11.78
CA THR A 84 5.74 31.01 10.53
C THR A 84 4.52 30.12 10.28
N LYS A 85 4.55 28.87 10.76
CA LYS A 85 3.45 27.89 10.64
C LYS A 85 2.33 28.10 11.66
N CYS A 86 2.67 28.53 12.88
CA CYS A 86 1.68 28.83 13.93
C CYS A 86 1.05 30.20 13.74
N CYS A 87 1.93 31.19 13.54
CA CYS A 87 1.60 32.59 13.66
C CYS A 87 1.39 33.13 12.25
N HIS A 88 0.44 32.57 11.52
CA HIS A 88 -0.05 33.00 10.20
C HIS A 88 -0.65 34.43 10.22
N ASP A 89 -0.07 35.36 11.00
CA ASP A 89 -0.70 36.59 11.48
C ASP A 89 -2.17 36.37 11.91
N GLY A 90 -2.48 35.17 12.41
CA GLY A 90 -3.81 34.75 12.85
C GLY A 90 -4.84 34.38 11.77
N LYS A 91 -4.48 34.19 10.49
CA LYS A 91 -5.47 33.97 9.42
C LYS A 91 -5.31 32.63 8.70
N VAL A 92 -5.74 31.55 9.34
CA VAL A 92 -6.16 30.34 8.62
C VAL A 92 -7.65 30.51 8.31
N GLN A 93 -7.98 31.00 7.11
CA GLN A 93 -9.35 30.87 6.62
C GLN A 93 -9.54 29.45 6.11
N LEU A 94 -10.07 28.57 6.96
CA LEU A 94 -10.63 27.32 6.48
C LEU A 94 -11.94 27.67 5.75
N PRO A 95 -12.14 27.23 4.50
CA PRO A 95 -13.47 27.32 3.90
C PRO A 95 -14.46 26.60 4.81
N ALA A 96 -15.64 27.20 4.99
CA ALA A 96 -16.71 26.54 5.72
C ALA A 96 -16.94 25.17 5.09
N PHE A 97 -16.95 24.12 5.92
CA PHE A 97 -17.32 22.81 5.43
C PHE A 97 -18.70 22.92 4.78
N PRO A 98 -18.88 22.50 3.52
CA PRO A 98 -20.21 22.44 2.95
C PRO A 98 -21.05 21.54 3.86
N ASP A 99 -22.28 21.97 4.16
CA ASP A 99 -23.21 21.14 4.89
C ASP A 99 -23.25 19.76 4.23
N ALA A 100 -23.15 18.71 5.05
CA ALA A 100 -23.15 17.35 4.55
C ALA A 100 -24.37 17.21 3.64
N PRO A 101 -24.18 16.82 2.36
CA PRO A 101 -25.32 16.61 1.48
C PRO A 101 -26.24 15.64 2.20
N ASP A 102 -27.56 15.90 2.20
CA ASP A 102 -28.58 15.01 2.73
C ASP A 102 -28.41 13.65 2.04
N ALA A 103 -27.54 12.82 2.60
CA ALA A 103 -27.19 11.52 2.09
C ALA A 103 -28.40 10.66 2.41
N ASN A 104 -29.33 10.65 1.45
CA ASN A 104 -30.66 10.03 1.52
C ASN A 104 -30.61 8.77 2.37
N ARG A 105 -30.96 8.91 3.66
CA ARG A 105 -31.05 7.78 4.61
C ARG A 105 -31.95 6.69 4.05
N GLN A 106 -32.90 7.06 3.19
CA GLN A 106 -33.76 6.16 2.41
C GLN A 106 -32.95 5.23 1.49
N ARG A 107 -32.00 5.73 0.70
CA ARG A 107 -31.18 4.90 -0.19
C ARG A 107 -30.31 3.90 0.56
N ILE A 108 -29.79 4.29 1.72
CA ILE A 108 -29.03 3.39 2.60
C ILE A 108 -29.94 2.29 3.17
N ARG A 109 -31.17 2.64 3.60
CA ARG A 109 -32.15 1.67 4.09
C ARG A 109 -32.58 0.69 3.00
N GLU A 110 -32.86 1.19 1.80
CA GLU A 110 -33.23 0.40 0.63
C GLU A 110 -32.12 -0.57 0.25
N TYR A 111 -30.88 -0.07 0.12
CA TYR A 111 -29.71 -0.90 -0.19
C TYR A 111 -29.50 -2.01 0.85
N ASN A 112 -29.54 -1.67 2.14
CA ASN A 112 -29.37 -2.66 3.21
C ASN A 112 -30.50 -3.69 3.22
N SER A 113 -31.73 -3.27 2.93
CA SER A 113 -32.88 -4.18 2.86
C SER A 113 -32.78 -5.15 1.68
N ALA A 114 -32.40 -4.66 0.49
CA ALA A 114 -32.19 -5.48 -0.69
C ALA A 114 -31.01 -6.45 -0.52
N PHE A 115 -29.91 -5.97 0.09
CA PHE A 115 -28.76 -6.80 0.40
C PHE A 115 -29.08 -7.90 1.42
N ALA A 116 -29.84 -7.58 2.48
CA ALA A 116 -30.31 -8.58 3.44
C ALA A 116 -31.18 -9.66 2.77
N PHE A 117 -32.04 -9.26 1.83
CA PHE A 117 -32.87 -10.21 1.07
C PHE A 117 -32.04 -11.12 0.17
N ALA A 118 -31.09 -10.56 -0.59
CA ALA A 118 -30.22 -11.36 -1.46
C ALA A 118 -29.28 -12.29 -0.68
N SER A 119 -28.88 -11.89 0.54
CA SER A 119 -27.93 -12.62 1.37
C SER A 119 -28.55 -13.78 2.17
N MET A 120 -29.88 -13.87 2.26
CA MET A 120 -30.56 -14.97 2.95
C MET A 120 -30.85 -16.20 2.07
N GLY A 121 -30.59 -16.13 0.75
CA GLY A 121 -30.78 -17.27 -0.17
C GLY A 121 -32.26 -17.60 -0.39
N ALA A 122 -32.70 -17.56 -1.64
CA ALA A 122 -33.98 -18.15 -2.04
C ALA A 122 -33.90 -19.69 -2.00
#